data_AF-A0A9K3IZ31-F1
#
_entry.id   AF-A0A9K3IZ31-F1
#
_cell.length_a   1.000
_cell.length_b   1.000
_cell.length_c   1.000
_cell.angle_alpha   90.00
_cell.angle_beta   90.00
_cell.angle_gamma   90.00
#
_symmetry.space_group_name_H-M   'P 1'
#
loop_
_entity.id
_entity.type
_entity.pdbx_description
1 polymer ?
#
loop_
_entity_poly.entity_id
_entity_poly.type
_entity_poly.pdbx_seq_one_letter_code
_entity_poly.pdbx_strand_id
1 'polypeptide(L)'
;MVKICCIGAGYVGGPTMAVIALKCPAIIEVAVVDISVSRIAAWNSDHLPIYEPGLDDVVKSCRGKNLFFSTDVEKHVAEADIIFVSIVVEKSTVPVKTAEAIEKILTHNSKGVKYQILSNPEFLAEGTAIEDLFAPDRVLIGGRETPDGKRAIKALKDVYAH
;
A
#
# COMPACT_ATOMS: atom_id res chain seq x y z
N MET A 1 3.92 11.99 -11.90
CA MET A 1 2.95 11.24 -11.08
C MET A 1 3.72 10.10 -10.45
N VAL A 2 3.70 9.98 -9.12
CA VAL A 2 4.34 8.88 -8.39
C VAL A 2 3.46 7.65 -8.52
N LYS A 3 4.02 6.51 -8.91
CA LYS A 3 3.31 5.25 -9.04
C LYS A 3 3.51 4.39 -7.79
N ILE A 4 2.41 4.03 -7.14
CA ILE A 4 2.38 3.14 -5.99
C ILE A 4 1.80 1.79 -6.43
N CYS A 5 2.51 0.71 -6.15
CA CYS A 5 1.98 -0.65 -6.24
C CYS A 5 1.78 -1.22 -4.84
N CYS A 6 0.58 -1.69 -4.51
CA CYS A 6 0.30 -2.37 -3.25
C CYS A 6 0.00 -3.84 -3.52
N ILE A 7 0.87 -4.72 -3.04
CA ILE A 7 0.68 -6.17 -3.09
C ILE A 7 -0.17 -6.58 -1.88
N GLY A 8 -1.40 -7.01 -2.14
CA GLY A 8 -2.39 -7.43 -1.16
C GLY A 8 -3.62 -6.52 -1.18
N ALA A 9 -4.74 -7.00 -1.73
CA ALA A 9 -5.99 -6.26 -1.82
C ALA A 9 -6.95 -6.61 -0.66
N GLY A 10 -6.39 -6.87 0.53
CA GLY A 10 -7.16 -7.23 1.72
C GLY A 10 -7.69 -6.03 2.49
N TYR A 11 -8.03 -6.28 3.75
CA TYR A 11 -8.56 -5.30 4.71
C TYR A 11 -7.64 -4.07 4.93
N VAL A 12 -6.32 -4.27 4.84
CA VAL A 12 -5.36 -3.16 4.99
C VAL A 12 -5.08 -2.51 3.63
N GLY A 13 -4.51 -3.27 2.69
CA GLY A 13 -4.04 -2.69 1.42
C GLY A 13 -5.14 -2.00 0.61
N GLY A 14 -6.37 -2.53 0.58
CA GLY A 14 -7.47 -1.92 -0.15
C GLY A 14 -7.84 -0.51 0.37
N PRO A 15 -8.34 -0.39 1.62
CA PRO A 15 -8.70 0.90 2.22
C PRO A 15 -7.56 1.92 2.24
N THR A 16 -6.34 1.52 2.68
CA THR A 16 -5.20 2.45 2.77
C THR A 16 -4.88 3.06 1.41
N MET A 17 -4.85 2.24 0.34
CA MET A 17 -4.59 2.71 -1.01
C MET A 17 -5.73 3.54 -1.60
N ALA A 18 -6.98 3.21 -1.27
CA ALA A 18 -8.13 3.99 -1.70
C ALA A 18 -8.11 5.41 -1.10
N VAL A 19 -7.76 5.54 0.18
CA VAL A 19 -7.62 6.85 0.84
C VAL A 19 -6.43 7.63 0.31
N ILE A 20 -5.28 6.98 0.07
CA ILE A 20 -4.12 7.66 -0.55
C ILE A 20 -4.47 8.19 -1.94
N ALA A 21 -5.15 7.38 -2.77
CA ALA A 21 -5.58 7.82 -4.10
C ALA A 21 -6.55 9.02 -4.01
N LEU A 22 -7.45 9.03 -3.01
CA LEU A 22 -8.39 10.12 -2.78
C LEU A 22 -7.73 11.42 -2.30
N LYS A 23 -6.76 11.33 -1.39
CA LYS A 23 -6.05 12.51 -0.87
C LYS A 23 -5.05 13.10 -1.88
N CYS A 24 -4.48 12.27 -2.76
CA CYS A 24 -3.40 12.66 -3.67
C CYS A 24 -3.74 12.53 -5.19
N PRO A 25 -4.92 12.96 -5.68
CA PRO A 25 -5.40 12.61 -7.02
C PRO A 25 -4.59 13.20 -8.17
N ALA A 26 -3.91 14.34 -7.94
CA ALA A 26 -3.13 15.03 -8.97
C ALA A 26 -1.69 14.51 -9.11
N ILE A 27 -1.17 13.81 -8.10
CA ILE A 27 0.25 13.49 -8.00
C ILE A 27 0.55 12.01 -7.82
N ILE A 28 -0.42 11.19 -7.37
CA ILE A 28 -0.24 9.77 -7.12
C ILE A 28 -1.21 8.93 -7.95
N GLU A 29 -0.67 7.88 -8.58
CA GLU A 29 -1.41 6.77 -9.17
C GLU A 29 -1.15 5.51 -8.34
N VAL A 30 -2.21 4.75 -8.05
CA VAL A 30 -2.15 3.56 -7.20
C VAL A 30 -2.70 2.35 -7.94
N ALA A 31 -1.93 1.27 -7.95
CA ALA A 31 -2.36 -0.05 -8.37
C ALA A 31 -2.35 -1.01 -7.16
N VAL A 32 -3.51 -1.54 -6.79
CA VAL A 32 -3.64 -2.59 -5.78
C VAL A 32 -3.72 -3.94 -6.49
N VAL A 33 -2.78 -4.83 -6.18
CA VAL A 33 -2.67 -6.13 -6.84
C VAL A 33 -2.85 -7.28 -5.87
N ASP A 34 -3.49 -8.35 -6.33
CA ASP A 34 -3.71 -9.56 -5.54
C ASP A 34 -3.77 -10.77 -6.46
N ILE A 35 -3.31 -11.92 -5.97
CA ILE A 35 -3.38 -13.20 -6.69
C ILE A 35 -4.82 -13.71 -6.81
N SER A 36 -5.71 -13.27 -5.90
CA SER A 36 -7.10 -13.67 -5.89
C SER A 36 -7.88 -12.91 -6.97
N VAL A 37 -8.13 -13.59 -8.08
CA VAL A 37 -8.92 -13.07 -9.21
C VAL A 37 -10.33 -12.66 -8.75
N SER A 38 -10.98 -13.46 -7.90
CA SER A 38 -12.32 -13.14 -7.38
C SER A 38 -12.33 -11.89 -6.51
N ARG A 39 -11.30 -11.69 -5.68
CA ARG A 39 -11.15 -10.48 -4.85
C ARG A 39 -10.93 -9.24 -5.70
N ILE A 40 -10.06 -9.31 -6.70
CA ILE A 40 -9.83 -8.19 -7.64
C ILE A 40 -11.09 -7.89 -8.46
N ALA A 41 -11.83 -8.92 -8.89
CA ALA A 41 -13.11 -8.73 -9.56
C ALA A 41 -14.12 -8.01 -8.66
N ALA A 42 -14.20 -8.37 -7.38
CA ALA A 42 -15.06 -7.70 -6.40
C ALA A 42 -14.67 -6.21 -6.21
N TRP A 43 -13.37 -5.91 -6.08
CA TRP A 43 -12.87 -4.52 -6.00
C TRP A 43 -13.16 -3.69 -7.25
N ASN A 44 -13.37 -4.32 -8.40
CA ASN A 44 -13.76 -3.69 -9.66
C ASN A 44 -15.28 -3.68 -9.89
N SER A 45 -16.07 -4.20 -8.95
CA SER A 45 -17.54 -4.28 -9.03
C SER A 45 -18.23 -3.25 -8.14
N ASP A 46 -19.56 -3.23 -8.11
CA ASP A 46 -20.33 -2.42 -7.16
C ASP A 46 -20.45 -3.06 -5.77
N HIS A 47 -19.94 -4.28 -5.59
CA HIS A 47 -19.92 -5.00 -4.33
C HIS A 47 -18.48 -5.27 -3.90
N LEU A 48 -17.95 -4.42 -3.02
CA LEU A 48 -16.59 -4.55 -2.51
C LEU A 48 -16.42 -5.86 -1.70
N PRO A 49 -15.22 -6.46 -1.70
CA PRO A 49 -14.97 -7.71 -0.97
C PRO A 49 -14.87 -7.52 0.55
N ILE A 50 -14.87 -6.28 1.02
CA ILE A 50 -14.84 -5.91 2.43
C ILE A 50 -15.90 -4.83 2.69
N TYR A 51 -16.48 -4.84 3.88
CA TYR A 51 -17.42 -3.83 4.32
C TYR A 51 -16.75 -2.92 5.34
N GLU A 52 -16.63 -1.63 4.99
CA GLU A 52 -16.16 -0.57 5.88
C GLU A 52 -17.03 0.68 5.65
N PRO A 53 -17.52 1.34 6.70
CA PRO A 53 -18.30 2.58 6.55
C PRO A 53 -17.54 3.63 5.73
N GLY A 54 -18.15 4.10 4.64
CA GLY A 54 -17.57 5.13 3.74
C GLY A 54 -16.58 4.62 2.69
N LEU A 55 -16.15 3.36 2.74
CA LEU A 55 -15.16 2.83 1.80
C LEU A 55 -15.70 2.82 0.35
N ASP A 56 -16.97 2.45 0.16
CA ASP A 56 -17.62 2.42 -1.14
C ASP A 56 -17.53 3.76 -1.87
N ASP A 57 -17.77 4.86 -1.15
CA ASP A 57 -17.75 6.22 -1.70
C ASP A 57 -16.31 6.63 -2.07
N VAL A 58 -15.34 6.33 -1.19
CA VAL A 58 -13.92 6.57 -1.45
C VAL A 58 -13.48 5.83 -2.70
N VAL A 59 -13.76 4.54 -2.81
CA VAL A 59 -13.36 3.71 -3.95
C VAL A 59 -14.01 4.22 -5.24
N LYS A 60 -15.32 4.47 -5.24
CA LYS A 60 -16.04 4.99 -6.43
C LYS A 60 -15.51 6.34 -6.89
N SER A 61 -15.05 7.18 -5.96
CA SER A 61 -14.54 8.51 -6.29
C SER A 61 -13.20 8.47 -7.07
N CYS A 62 -12.38 7.44 -6.86
CA CYS A 62 -11.01 7.34 -7.39
C CYS A 62 -10.80 6.21 -8.40
N ARG A 63 -11.60 5.14 -8.33
CA ARG A 63 -11.45 3.93 -9.16
C ARG A 63 -11.56 4.28 -10.64
N GLY A 64 -10.59 3.82 -11.42
CA GLY A 64 -10.49 4.11 -12.85
C GLY A 64 -9.97 5.50 -13.20
N LYS A 65 -9.67 6.35 -12.21
CA LYS A 65 -9.00 7.64 -12.40
C LYS A 65 -7.52 7.54 -12.05
N ASN A 66 -7.24 7.28 -10.79
CA ASN A 66 -5.89 7.09 -10.26
C ASN A 66 -5.79 5.93 -9.26
N LEU A 67 -6.87 5.17 -9.07
CA LEU A 67 -6.91 3.93 -8.30
C LEU A 67 -7.30 2.77 -9.23
N PHE A 68 -6.48 1.73 -9.26
CA PHE A 68 -6.65 0.56 -10.12
C PHE A 68 -6.50 -0.74 -9.31
N PHE A 69 -7.29 -1.75 -9.66
CA PHE A 69 -7.20 -3.09 -9.08
C PHE A 69 -6.89 -4.11 -10.17
N SER A 70 -5.83 -4.91 -9.98
CA SER A 70 -5.30 -5.80 -11.04
C SER A 70 -4.77 -7.11 -10.48
N THR A 71 -4.76 -8.16 -11.30
CA THR A 71 -4.07 -9.43 -11.00
C THR A 71 -2.65 -9.48 -11.58
N ASP A 72 -2.26 -8.49 -12.37
CA ASP A 72 -0.95 -8.40 -13.04
C ASP A 72 0.11 -7.81 -12.09
N VAL A 73 0.57 -8.64 -11.15
CA VAL A 73 1.54 -8.24 -10.13
C VAL A 73 2.87 -7.81 -10.76
N GLU A 74 3.38 -8.56 -11.73
CA GLU A 74 4.71 -8.33 -12.31
C GLU A 74 4.78 -6.98 -13.01
N LYS A 75 3.78 -6.64 -13.83
CA LYS A 75 3.70 -5.36 -14.51
C LYS A 75 3.69 -4.19 -13.52
N HIS A 76 2.81 -4.22 -12.53
CA HIS A 76 2.65 -3.09 -11.61
C HIS A 76 3.85 -2.94 -10.66
N VAL A 77 4.52 -4.03 -10.29
CA VAL A 77 5.79 -3.98 -9.55
C VAL A 77 6.90 -3.35 -10.38
N ALA A 78 6.99 -3.68 -11.68
CA ALA A 78 8.03 -3.14 -12.56
C ALA A 78 7.89 -1.63 -12.84
N GLU A 79 6.65 -1.11 -12.82
CA GLU A 79 6.36 0.30 -13.10
C GLU A 79 6.34 1.21 -11.84
N ALA A 80 6.37 0.64 -10.63
CA ALA A 80 6.15 1.39 -9.39
C ALA A 80 7.41 2.10 -8.87
N ASP A 81 7.22 3.30 -8.36
CA ASP A 81 8.22 4.04 -7.59
C ASP A 81 8.25 3.59 -6.12
N ILE A 82 7.09 3.23 -5.57
CA ILE A 82 6.91 2.75 -4.19
C ILE A 82 6.09 1.46 -4.20
N ILE A 83 6.59 0.44 -3.53
CA ILE A 83 5.91 -0.85 -3.39
C ILE A 83 5.50 -1.07 -1.93
N PHE A 84 4.21 -1.13 -1.67
CA PHE A 84 3.65 -1.58 -0.40
C PHE A 84 3.44 -3.09 -0.46
N VAL A 85 3.82 -3.77 0.62
CA VAL A 85 3.57 -5.20 0.78
C VAL A 85 2.64 -5.36 1.97
N SER A 86 1.35 -5.52 1.69
CA SER A 86 0.29 -5.70 2.68
C SER A 86 -0.08 -7.18 2.77
N ILE A 87 0.74 -7.94 3.49
CA ILE A 87 0.48 -9.37 3.73
C ILE A 87 -0.16 -9.52 5.10
N VAL A 88 -1.37 -10.10 5.13
CA VAL A 88 -1.99 -10.58 6.37
C VAL A 88 -1.21 -11.81 6.83
N VAL A 89 -0.34 -11.64 7.83
CA VAL A 89 0.26 -12.76 8.55
C VAL A 89 -0.75 -13.19 9.60
N GLU A 90 -1.47 -14.27 9.32
CA GLU A 90 -2.45 -14.83 10.25
C GLU A 90 -1.76 -15.19 11.57
N LYS A 91 -2.36 -14.74 12.67
CA LYS A 91 -1.82 -14.64 14.04
C LYS A 91 -0.79 -13.51 14.27
N SER A 92 -1.31 -12.29 14.14
CA SER A 92 -0.90 -11.04 14.77
C SER A 92 0.58 -10.67 14.65
N THR A 93 0.83 -9.65 13.81
CA THR A 93 2.09 -8.96 13.57
C THR A 93 3.04 -9.66 12.59
N VAL A 94 3.51 -8.89 11.62
CA VAL A 94 4.66 -9.24 10.80
C VAL A 94 5.83 -9.51 11.76
N PRO A 95 6.49 -10.69 11.71
CA PRO A 95 7.56 -11.02 12.63
C PRO A 95 8.63 -9.92 12.66
N VAL A 96 9.15 -9.62 13.86
CA VAL A 96 10.34 -8.76 13.97
C VAL A 96 11.42 -9.36 13.07
N LYS A 97 12.07 -8.51 12.26
CA LYS A 97 13.05 -8.85 11.20
C LYS A 97 12.49 -9.26 9.84
N THR A 98 11.19 -9.15 9.56
CA THR A 98 10.70 -9.32 8.16
C THR A 98 11.36 -8.33 7.21
N ALA A 99 11.57 -7.08 7.62
CA ALA A 99 12.32 -6.12 6.83
C ALA A 99 13.74 -6.61 6.49
N GLU A 100 14.44 -7.23 7.46
CA GLU A 100 15.76 -7.83 7.22
C GLU A 100 15.69 -9.06 6.29
N ALA A 101 14.63 -9.86 6.39
CA ALA A 101 14.43 -11.01 5.52
C ALA A 101 14.19 -10.59 4.06
N ILE A 102 13.33 -9.59 3.85
CA ILE A 102 13.09 -8.97 2.54
C ILE A 102 14.40 -8.37 2.02
N GLU A 103 15.16 -7.67 2.87
CA GLU A 103 16.45 -7.09 2.50
C GLU A 103 17.42 -8.16 2.01
N LYS A 104 17.55 -9.27 2.73
CA LYS A 104 18.40 -10.39 2.31
C LYS A 104 17.98 -10.93 0.94
N ILE A 105 16.67 -11.15 0.72
CA ILE A 105 16.18 -11.68 -0.56
C ILE A 105 16.46 -10.72 -1.71
N LEU A 106 16.12 -9.43 -1.53
CA LEU A 106 16.25 -8.42 -2.57
C LEU A 106 17.73 -8.11 -2.89
N THR A 107 18.58 -7.99 -1.87
CA THR A 107 20.02 -7.72 -2.08
C THR A 107 20.70 -8.83 -2.87
N HIS A 108 20.39 -10.11 -2.60
CA HIS A 108 21.01 -11.26 -3.27
C HIS A 108 20.49 -11.50 -4.69
N ASN A 109 19.34 -10.94 -5.07
CA ASN A 109 18.72 -11.11 -6.40
C ASN A 109 18.63 -9.80 -7.21
N SER A 110 19.24 -8.73 -6.71
CA SER A 110 18.97 -7.35 -7.15
C SER A 110 19.31 -7.06 -8.62
N LYS A 111 20.15 -7.85 -9.30
CA LYS A 111 20.62 -7.60 -10.69
C LYS A 111 21.00 -6.12 -10.97
N GLY A 112 21.51 -5.40 -9.97
CA GLY A 112 21.87 -3.97 -10.05
C GLY A 112 20.79 -2.97 -9.64
N VAL A 113 19.58 -3.41 -9.30
CA VAL A 113 18.49 -2.56 -8.79
C VAL A 113 18.68 -2.29 -7.30
N LYS A 114 18.58 -1.02 -6.90
CA LYS A 114 18.69 -0.60 -5.50
C LYS A 114 17.31 -0.47 -4.89
N TYR A 115 17.10 -1.11 -3.73
CA TYR A 115 15.86 -1.02 -2.97
C TYR A 115 16.12 -0.34 -1.63
N GLN A 116 15.14 0.42 -1.14
CA GLN A 116 15.08 0.89 0.25
C GLN A 116 13.86 0.26 0.92
N ILE A 117 14.07 -0.37 2.07
CA ILE A 117 13.00 -1.05 2.80
C ILE A 117 12.59 -0.18 3.97
N LEU A 118 11.30 0.10 4.03
CA LEU A 118 10.66 0.86 5.09
C LEU A 118 9.72 -0.06 5.87
N SER A 119 9.56 0.23 7.16
CA SER A 119 8.51 -0.33 8.00
C SER A 119 7.45 0.73 8.21
N ASN A 120 6.23 0.44 7.79
CA ASN A 120 5.08 1.32 7.96
C ASN A 120 3.91 0.47 8.47
N PRO A 121 3.86 0.22 9.79
CA PRO A 121 2.78 -0.55 10.39
C PRO A 121 1.47 0.22 10.28
N GLU A 122 0.39 -0.54 10.16
CA GLU A 122 -0.96 -0.05 10.03
C GLU A 122 -1.69 -0.15 11.38
N PHE A 123 -2.54 0.84 11.69
CA PHE A 123 -3.25 0.95 12.97
C PHE A 123 -4.76 1.13 12.76
N LEU A 124 -5.38 0.21 12.02
CA LEU A 124 -6.82 0.23 11.70
C LEU A 124 -7.62 -0.71 12.60
N ALA A 125 -8.84 -0.31 12.94
CA ALA A 125 -9.84 -1.18 13.55
C ALA A 125 -11.03 -1.43 12.61
N GLU A 126 -11.57 -2.65 12.66
CA GLU A 126 -12.78 -3.02 11.89
C GLU A 126 -13.96 -2.12 12.26
N GLY A 127 -14.63 -1.59 11.23
CA GLY A 127 -15.74 -0.65 11.34
C GLY A 127 -15.33 0.83 11.38
N THR A 128 -14.04 1.15 11.56
CA THR A 128 -13.52 2.53 11.61
C THR A 128 -12.34 2.77 10.68
N ALA A 129 -12.02 1.84 9.76
CA ALA A 129 -10.79 1.91 8.96
C ALA A 129 -10.66 3.22 8.18
N ILE A 130 -11.77 3.69 7.61
CA ILE A 130 -11.78 4.95 6.86
C ILE A 130 -11.50 6.13 7.78
N GLU A 131 -12.16 6.21 8.93
CA GLU A 131 -11.92 7.26 9.91
C GLU A 131 -10.46 7.26 10.39
N ASP A 132 -9.94 6.07 10.74
CA ASP A 132 -8.56 5.87 11.19
C ASP A 132 -7.54 6.32 10.13
N LEU A 133 -7.82 6.11 8.83
CA LEU A 133 -6.96 6.57 7.72
C LEU A 133 -7.07 8.08 7.44
N PHE A 134 -8.25 8.66 7.69
CA PHE A 134 -8.46 10.08 7.49
C PHE A 134 -7.84 10.92 8.60
N ALA A 135 -7.97 10.47 9.85
CA ALA A 135 -7.52 11.14 11.06
C ALA A 135 -6.72 10.19 11.98
N PRO A 136 -5.55 9.69 11.53
CA PRO A 136 -4.75 8.78 12.36
C PRO A 136 -4.17 9.51 13.57
N ASP A 137 -4.20 8.87 14.74
CA ASP A 137 -3.48 9.34 15.93
C ASP A 137 -1.99 9.58 15.65
N ARG A 138 -1.39 8.69 14.85
CA ARG A 138 0.00 8.75 14.40
C ARG A 138 0.22 7.87 13.18
N VAL A 139 1.15 8.27 12.31
CA VAL A 139 1.73 7.42 11.27
C VAL A 139 3.17 7.09 11.67
N LEU A 140 3.50 5.80 11.74
CA LEU A 140 4.85 5.34 12.06
C LEU A 140 5.58 4.94 10.77
N ILE A 141 6.74 5.54 10.53
CA ILE A 141 7.62 5.20 9.41
C ILE A 141 9.03 4.93 9.97
N GLY A 142 9.50 3.71 9.79
CA GLY A 142 10.87 3.29 10.12
C GLY A 142 11.67 2.99 8.86
N GLY A 143 12.96 3.30 8.87
CA GLY A 143 13.88 2.98 7.79
C GLY A 143 15.34 3.01 8.26
N ARG A 144 16.28 2.78 7.35
CA ARG A 144 17.71 2.77 7.66
C ARG A 144 18.23 4.20 7.86
N GLU A 145 19.13 4.37 8.81
CA GLU A 145 19.86 5.63 9.07
C GLU A 145 21.01 5.86 8.07
N THR A 146 20.70 5.78 6.78
CA THR A 146 21.62 6.08 5.67
C THR A 146 21.09 7.26 4.85
N PRO A 147 21.92 7.93 4.03
CA PRO A 147 21.43 8.99 3.15
C PRO A 147 20.28 8.54 2.23
N ASP A 148 20.34 7.31 1.71
CA ASP A 148 19.32 6.75 0.83
C ASP A 148 18.06 6.37 1.62
N GLY A 149 18.21 5.81 2.82
CA GLY A 149 17.11 5.47 3.71
C GLY A 149 16.34 6.70 4.17
N LYS A 150 17.04 7.80 4.50
CA LYS A 150 16.40 9.09 4.84
C LYS A 150 15.62 9.69 3.68
N ARG A 151 16.12 9.56 2.44
CA ARG A 151 15.37 9.98 1.25
C ARG A 151 14.10 9.14 1.05
N ALA A 152 14.18 7.83 1.26
CA ALA A 152 13.02 6.96 1.18
C ALA A 152 11.97 7.27 2.27
N ILE A 153 12.39 7.45 3.52
CA ILE A 153 11.51 7.89 4.62
C ILE A 153 10.82 9.21 4.25
N LYS A 154 11.58 10.18 3.73
CA LYS A 154 11.02 11.47 3.32
C LYS A 154 9.99 11.29 2.20
N ALA A 155 10.29 10.49 1.17
CA ALA A 155 9.36 10.24 0.08
C ALA A 155 8.03 9.65 0.59
N LEU A 156 8.08 8.69 1.49
CA LEU A 156 6.86 8.12 2.10
C LEU A 156 6.15 9.13 3.01
N LYS A 157 6.89 9.93 3.78
CA LYS A 157 6.31 11.00 4.60
C LYS A 157 5.57 12.03 3.75
N ASP A 158 6.11 12.40 2.60
CA ASP A 158 5.50 13.36 1.68
C ASP A 158 4.16 12.81 1.13
N VAL A 159 4.01 11.47 0.96
CA VAL A 159 2.72 10.84 0.61
C VAL A 159 1.66 11.06 1.69
N TYR A 160 2.03 10.92 2.97
CA TYR A 160 1.11 11.11 4.10
C TYR A 160 0.88 12.57 4.49
N ALA A 161 1.59 13.52 3.89
CA ALA A 161 1.50 14.94 4.24
C ALA A 161 0.35 15.69 3.51
N HIS A 162 -0.39 14.99 2.66
CA HIS A 162 -1.55 15.49 1.89
C HIS A 162 -2.85 14.94 2.47
#